data_AF-X1K3Q7-F1
#
_entry.id   AF-X1K3Q7-F1
#
_cell.length_a   1.000
_cell.length_b   1.000
_cell.length_c   1.000
_cell.angle_alpha   90.00
_cell.angle_beta   90.00
_cell.angle_gamma   90.00
#
_symmetry.space_group_name_H-M   'P 1'
#
loop_
_entity.id
_entity.type
_entity.pdbx_description
1 polymer ?
#
loop_
_entity_poly.entity_id
_entity_poly.type
_entity_poly.pdbx_seq_one_letter_code
_entity_poly.pdbx_strand_id
1 'polypeptide(L)'
;MPTDVENLKFQSKAKFVLAIETAGMFQRLVKYDYWKTANCILVSMGGVPTRACRRFIRRLTDQLKIPVYAFVDGDPYGYFNIYRTLKAGSGNAAHLNKFFCVPSVRFLGVTPQDIITYKLPTHPLKEVDIKRAKDALRNDPFVKHHKPWQQAINQMLKMGVRVEQQAFAKHGLGFVVNEYLPAKLKNRSKFLP
;
A
#
# COMPACT_ATOMS: atom_id res chain seq x y z
N MET A 1 -6.70 -14.21 10.16
CA MET A 1 -5.40 -14.93 10.10
C MET A 1 -5.09 -15.47 11.48
N PRO A 2 -4.57 -16.71 11.61
CA PRO A 2 -4.18 -17.24 12.91
C PRO A 2 -3.05 -16.39 13.53
N THR A 3 -2.98 -16.40 14.86
CA THR A 3 -1.97 -15.68 15.64
C THR A 3 -0.56 -16.22 15.40
N ASP A 4 -0.45 -17.54 15.18
CA ASP A 4 0.77 -18.19 14.74
C ASP A 4 0.67 -18.57 13.26
N VAL A 5 1.68 -18.15 12.50
CA VAL A 5 1.78 -18.40 11.07
C VAL A 5 3.02 -19.23 10.73
N GLU A 6 3.80 -19.70 11.70
CA GLU A 6 5.07 -20.40 11.46
C GLU A 6 4.90 -21.80 10.86
N ASN A 7 3.84 -22.51 11.20
CA ASN A 7 3.62 -23.87 10.69
C ASN A 7 2.96 -23.90 9.30
N LEU A 8 2.66 -22.75 8.71
CA LEU A 8 2.04 -22.66 7.39
C LEU A 8 3.06 -22.92 6.28
N LYS A 9 2.69 -23.79 5.32
CA LYS A 9 3.41 -24.00 4.06
C LYS A 9 2.64 -23.30 2.93
N PHE A 10 3.32 -22.50 2.13
CA PHE A 10 2.71 -21.79 1.01
C PHE A 10 3.07 -22.47 -0.31
N GLN A 11 2.06 -22.83 -1.10
CA GLN A 11 2.21 -23.24 -2.50
C GLN A 11 1.26 -22.41 -3.36
N SER A 12 1.81 -21.67 -4.31
CA SER A 12 1.01 -20.83 -5.21
C SER A 12 1.74 -20.56 -6.51
N LYS A 13 0.98 -20.42 -7.61
CA LYS A 13 1.46 -19.94 -8.92
C LYS A 13 1.25 -18.43 -9.10
N ALA A 14 0.92 -17.71 -8.03
CA ALA A 14 0.72 -16.27 -8.07
C ALA A 14 2.01 -15.54 -8.47
N LYS A 15 1.86 -14.42 -9.19
CA LYS A 15 2.96 -13.58 -9.67
C LYS A 15 3.35 -12.48 -8.68
N PHE A 16 2.44 -12.08 -7.80
CA PHE A 16 2.64 -11.02 -6.81
C PHE A 16 1.58 -11.07 -5.71
N VAL A 17 1.83 -10.34 -4.62
CA VAL A 17 0.88 -10.13 -3.53
C VAL A 17 0.39 -8.69 -3.56
N LEU A 18 -0.91 -8.50 -3.41
CA LEU A 18 -1.53 -7.18 -3.29
C LEU A 18 -2.08 -7.01 -1.87
N ALA A 19 -1.39 -6.20 -1.06
CA ALA A 19 -1.82 -5.82 0.27
C ALA A 19 -2.76 -4.60 0.18
N ILE A 20 -4.00 -4.75 0.63
CA ILE A 20 -5.07 -3.76 0.47
C ILE A 20 -5.46 -3.23 1.85
N GLU A 21 -5.51 -1.92 2.02
CA GLU A 21 -5.92 -1.30 3.27
C GLU A 21 -7.38 -1.60 3.63
N THR A 22 -8.32 -1.20 2.77
CA THR A 22 -9.74 -1.20 3.10
C THR A 22 -10.41 -2.53 2.78
N ALA A 23 -11.23 -3.03 3.72
CA ALA A 23 -12.00 -4.26 3.52
C ALA A 23 -12.99 -4.12 2.35
N GLY A 24 -13.55 -2.92 2.13
CA GLY A 24 -14.44 -2.64 1.00
C GLY A 24 -13.74 -2.82 -0.35
N MET A 25 -12.50 -2.32 -0.49
CA MET A 25 -11.73 -2.52 -1.72
C MET A 25 -11.34 -3.99 -1.91
N PHE A 26 -10.98 -4.68 -0.83
CA PHE A 26 -10.69 -6.12 -0.87
C PHE A 26 -11.90 -6.92 -1.35
N GLN A 27 -13.08 -6.72 -0.75
CA GLN A 27 -14.31 -7.41 -1.15
C GLN A 27 -14.67 -7.12 -2.60
N ARG A 28 -14.47 -5.88 -3.06
CA ARG A 28 -14.67 -5.51 -4.47
C ARG A 28 -13.76 -6.33 -5.38
N LEU A 29 -12.46 -6.40 -5.09
CA LEU A 29 -11.51 -7.18 -5.90
C LEU A 29 -11.82 -8.68 -5.92
N VAL A 30 -12.33 -9.21 -4.81
CA VAL A 30 -12.82 -10.60 -4.75
C VAL A 30 -14.06 -10.79 -5.60
N LYS A 31 -15.04 -9.87 -5.54
CA LYS A 31 -16.26 -9.94 -6.38
C LYS A 31 -15.97 -9.93 -7.88
N TYR A 32 -14.92 -9.23 -8.31
CA TYR A 32 -14.48 -9.21 -9.70
C TYR A 32 -13.47 -10.32 -10.05
N ASP A 33 -13.24 -11.28 -9.16
CA ASP A 33 -12.30 -12.40 -9.38
C ASP A 33 -10.89 -11.93 -9.81
N TYR A 34 -10.47 -10.74 -9.39
CA TYR A 34 -9.23 -10.11 -9.87
C TYR A 34 -7.98 -10.96 -9.58
N TRP A 35 -8.02 -11.71 -8.47
CA TRP A 35 -6.97 -12.64 -8.07
C TRP A 35 -6.71 -13.74 -9.13
N LYS A 36 -7.75 -14.20 -9.85
CA LYS A 36 -7.62 -15.14 -10.96
C LYS A 36 -7.02 -14.45 -12.18
N THR A 37 -7.60 -13.33 -12.58
CA THR A 37 -7.20 -12.59 -13.80
C THR A 37 -5.75 -12.12 -13.74
N ALA A 38 -5.34 -11.57 -12.61
CA ALA A 38 -3.99 -11.06 -12.41
C ALA A 38 -3.01 -12.11 -11.87
N ASN A 39 -3.47 -13.33 -11.56
CA ASN A 39 -2.73 -14.37 -10.84
C ASN A 39 -2.01 -13.80 -9.62
N CYS A 40 -2.76 -13.25 -8.67
CA CYS A 40 -2.19 -12.58 -7.51
C CYS A 40 -2.87 -12.99 -6.20
N ILE A 41 -2.16 -12.84 -5.09
CA ILE A 41 -2.71 -13.09 -3.76
C ILE A 41 -3.18 -11.76 -3.18
N LEU A 42 -4.48 -11.67 -2.89
CA LEU A 42 -5.06 -10.51 -2.23
C LEU A 42 -4.96 -10.68 -0.73
N VAL A 43 -4.45 -9.68 -0.03
CA VAL A 43 -4.37 -9.65 1.43
C VAL A 43 -5.01 -8.37 1.94
N SER A 44 -6.08 -8.49 2.71
CA SER A 44 -6.67 -7.35 3.42
C SER A 44 -5.88 -7.06 4.70
N MET A 45 -5.44 -5.83 4.88
CA MET A 45 -4.78 -5.34 6.10
C MET A 45 -5.79 -4.83 7.13
N GLY A 46 -6.93 -4.30 6.69
CA GLY A 46 -7.94 -3.72 7.59
C GLY A 46 -7.45 -2.48 8.33
N GLY A 47 -6.69 -1.61 7.64
CA GLY A 47 -5.98 -0.49 8.25
C GLY A 47 -4.53 -0.81 8.59
N VAL A 48 -4.08 -0.44 9.80
CA VAL A 48 -2.70 -0.66 10.24
C VAL A 48 -2.44 -2.16 10.43
N PRO A 49 -1.50 -2.76 9.68
CA PRO A 49 -1.35 -4.21 9.66
C PRO A 49 -0.82 -4.74 10.98
N THR A 50 -1.53 -5.72 11.54
CA THR A 50 -1.13 -6.41 12.78
C THR A 50 0.20 -7.16 12.61
N ARG A 51 0.83 -7.56 13.72
CA ARG A 51 2.08 -8.36 13.68
C ARG A 51 1.90 -9.66 12.89
N ALA A 52 0.78 -10.36 13.09
CA ALA A 52 0.46 -11.58 12.37
C ALA A 52 0.28 -11.34 10.86
N CYS A 53 -0.42 -10.27 10.46
CA CYS A 53 -0.58 -9.91 9.05
C CYS A 53 0.76 -9.62 8.37
N ARG A 54 1.63 -8.83 9.03
CA ARG A 54 2.97 -8.53 8.51
C ARG A 54 3.85 -9.77 8.39
N ARG A 55 3.83 -10.64 9.42
CA ARG A 55 4.56 -11.92 9.39
C ARG A 55 4.06 -12.83 8.27
N PHE A 56 2.75 -12.90 8.08
CA PHE A 56 2.15 -13.69 7.00
C PHE A 56 2.63 -13.22 5.63
N ILE A 57 2.52 -11.92 5.33
CA ILE A 57 2.96 -11.36 4.05
C ILE A 57 4.47 -11.60 3.87
N ARG A 58 5.27 -11.45 4.94
CA ARG A 58 6.71 -11.70 4.90
C ARG A 58 7.04 -13.15 4.56
N ARG A 59 6.47 -14.13 5.29
CA ARG A 59 6.72 -15.56 5.04
C ARG A 59 6.27 -15.97 3.64
N LEU A 60 5.13 -15.44 3.20
CA LEU A 60 4.60 -15.70 1.86
C LEU A 60 5.58 -15.17 0.79
N THR A 61 6.09 -13.96 0.97
CA THR A 61 7.08 -13.34 0.07
C THR A 61 8.40 -14.10 0.05
N ASP A 62 8.89 -14.52 1.22
CA ASP A 62 10.16 -15.25 1.34
C ASP A 62 10.07 -16.66 0.74
N GLN A 63 8.95 -17.37 0.95
CA GLN A 63 8.76 -18.72 0.42
C GLN A 63 8.48 -18.73 -1.09
N LEU A 64 7.59 -17.85 -1.56
CA LEU A 64 7.19 -17.82 -2.97
C LEU A 64 8.11 -16.94 -3.84
N LYS A 65 8.98 -16.13 -3.23
CA LYS A 65 9.90 -15.18 -3.91
C LYS A 65 9.17 -14.24 -4.89
N ILE A 66 7.97 -13.80 -4.52
CA ILE A 66 7.13 -12.92 -5.34
C ILE A 66 7.08 -11.50 -4.78
N PRO A 67 6.99 -10.46 -5.63
CA PRO A 67 6.91 -9.08 -5.17
C PRO A 67 5.61 -8.79 -4.42
N VAL A 68 5.68 -7.85 -3.48
CA VAL A 68 4.51 -7.35 -2.73
C VAL A 68 4.24 -5.91 -3.11
N TYR A 69 2.97 -5.62 -3.38
CA TYR A 69 2.48 -4.30 -3.69
C TYR A 69 1.46 -3.87 -2.64
N ALA A 70 1.65 -2.68 -2.08
CA ALA A 70 0.70 -2.08 -1.16
C ALA A 70 -0.24 -1.13 -1.91
N PHE A 71 -1.54 -1.35 -1.74
CA PHE A 71 -2.62 -0.51 -2.22
C PHE A 71 -3.37 0.07 -1.01
N VAL A 72 -3.18 1.36 -0.77
CA VAL A 72 -3.59 2.09 0.44
C VAL A 72 -4.19 3.43 0.01
N ASP A 73 -4.92 4.11 0.88
CA ASP A 73 -5.45 5.44 0.64
C ASP A 73 -4.33 6.47 0.38
N GLY A 74 -4.68 7.50 -0.39
CA GLY A 74 -3.78 8.58 -0.78
C GLY A 74 -3.78 9.71 0.23
N ASP A 75 -3.37 9.39 1.46
CA ASP A 75 -3.23 10.35 2.55
C ASP A 75 -1.95 10.08 3.39
N PRO A 76 -1.52 11.04 4.23
CA PRO A 76 -0.35 10.85 5.08
C PRO A 76 -0.48 9.68 6.08
N TYR A 77 -1.69 9.33 6.50
CA TYR A 77 -1.92 8.21 7.41
C TYR A 77 -1.65 6.87 6.71
N GLY A 78 -2.20 6.67 5.52
CA GLY A 78 -1.93 5.52 4.67
C GLY A 78 -0.44 5.35 4.39
N TYR A 79 0.26 6.44 4.07
CA TYR A 79 1.68 6.38 3.74
C TYR A 79 2.55 6.05 4.96
N PHE A 80 2.36 6.74 6.09
CA PHE A 80 3.28 6.66 7.24
C PHE A 80 2.83 5.72 8.35
N ASN A 81 1.53 5.44 8.47
CA ASN A 81 1.02 4.55 9.51
C ASN A 81 0.80 3.14 8.96
N ILE A 82 0.37 2.99 7.72
CA ILE A 82 0.03 1.68 7.14
C ILE A 82 1.20 1.14 6.33
N TYR A 83 1.55 1.82 5.24
CA TYR A 83 2.60 1.36 4.34
C TYR A 83 3.98 1.31 5.01
N ARG A 84 4.38 2.37 5.71
CA ARG A 84 5.65 2.39 6.45
C ARG A 84 5.73 1.30 7.52
N THR A 85 4.63 1.00 8.21
CA THR A 85 4.59 -0.08 9.22
C THR A 85 4.74 -1.46 8.59
N LEU A 86 4.23 -1.66 7.37
CA LEU A 86 4.44 -2.88 6.60
C LEU A 86 5.91 -3.02 6.14
N LYS A 87 6.50 -1.92 5.66
CA LYS A 87 7.85 -1.91 5.07
C LYS A 87 8.98 -1.92 6.11
N ALA A 88 8.92 -1.03 7.10
CA ALA A 88 9.99 -0.75 8.05
C ALA A 88 9.61 -1.02 9.51
N GLY A 89 8.33 -1.27 9.79
CA GLY A 89 7.83 -1.51 11.14
C GLY A 89 7.66 -0.23 11.97
N SER A 90 7.28 -0.41 13.23
CA SER A 90 7.22 0.69 14.19
C SER A 90 8.63 0.97 14.74
N GLY A 91 8.95 2.25 14.99
CA GLY A 91 10.29 2.68 15.39
C GLY A 91 10.82 2.03 16.69
N ASN A 92 9.92 1.56 17.55
CA ASN A 92 10.27 1.04 18.88
C ASN A 92 10.85 -0.40 18.87
N ALA A 93 10.88 -1.10 17.74
CA ALA A 93 11.25 -2.53 17.70
C ALA A 93 12.18 -2.89 16.52
N ALA A 94 13.16 -2.04 16.21
CA ALA A 94 14.06 -2.18 15.06
C ALA A 94 14.75 -3.57 14.95
N HIS A 95 15.08 -4.22 16.08
CA HIS A 95 15.68 -5.56 16.10
C HIS A 95 14.70 -6.67 15.69
N LEU A 96 13.42 -6.55 16.06
CA LEU A 96 12.36 -7.51 15.67
C LEU A 96 11.84 -7.22 14.26
N ASN A 97 11.92 -5.97 13.80
CA ASN A 97 11.41 -5.54 12.50
C ASN A 97 12.03 -6.33 11.33
N LYS A 98 13.27 -6.82 11.43
CA LYS A 98 13.89 -7.66 10.39
C LYS A 98 13.09 -8.93 10.07
N PHE A 99 12.41 -9.49 11.07
CA PHE A 99 11.65 -10.73 10.94
C PHE A 99 10.18 -10.50 10.58
N PHE A 100 9.62 -9.34 10.94
CA PHE A 100 8.20 -9.05 10.74
C PHE A 100 7.92 -8.17 9.52
N CYS A 101 8.87 -7.35 9.10
CA CYS A 101 8.62 -6.36 8.04
C CYS A 101 8.95 -6.92 6.65
N VAL A 102 8.33 -6.33 5.64
CA VAL A 102 8.48 -6.71 4.24
C VAL A 102 9.25 -5.59 3.54
N PRO A 103 10.60 -5.58 3.58
CA PRO A 103 11.40 -4.48 3.02
C PRO A 103 11.26 -4.37 1.50
N SER A 104 10.88 -5.47 0.84
CA SER A 104 10.65 -5.55 -0.61
C SER A 104 9.29 -5.00 -1.06
N VAL A 105 8.42 -4.59 -0.13
CA VAL A 105 7.09 -4.06 -0.49
C VAL A 105 7.20 -2.72 -1.20
N ARG A 106 6.58 -2.62 -2.37
CA ARG A 106 6.50 -1.37 -3.14
C ARG A 106 5.11 -0.78 -3.03
N PHE A 107 5.03 0.53 -2.92
CA PHE A 107 3.76 1.23 -2.86
C PHE A 107 3.20 1.42 -4.27
N LEU A 108 2.09 0.74 -4.55
CA LEU A 108 1.41 0.80 -5.84
C LEU A 108 0.61 2.09 -5.96
N GLY A 109 -0.11 2.47 -4.90
CA GLY A 109 -0.94 3.66 -4.86
C GLY A 109 -1.92 3.63 -3.69
N VAL A 110 -2.75 4.64 -3.50
CA VAL A 110 -2.97 5.80 -4.39
C VAL A 110 -1.89 6.86 -4.17
N THR A 111 -1.13 7.18 -5.22
CA THR A 111 -0.10 8.24 -5.17
C THR A 111 -0.70 9.61 -5.50
N PRO A 112 -0.05 10.72 -5.12
CA PRO A 112 -0.53 12.06 -5.47
C PRO A 112 -0.61 12.28 -6.98
N GLN A 113 0.27 11.65 -7.75
CA GLN A 113 0.22 11.67 -9.21
C GLN A 113 -1.01 10.93 -9.77
N ASP A 114 -1.48 9.88 -9.10
CA ASP A 114 -2.68 9.13 -9.52
C ASP A 114 -3.93 10.01 -9.40
N ILE A 115 -3.99 10.89 -8.40
CA ILE A 115 -5.08 11.86 -8.22
C ILE A 115 -5.23 12.72 -9.47
N ILE A 116 -4.12 13.27 -9.96
CA ILE A 116 -4.10 14.14 -11.15
C ILE A 116 -4.44 13.33 -12.41
N THR A 117 -3.80 12.18 -12.57
CA THR A 117 -3.90 11.34 -13.77
C THR A 117 -5.33 10.82 -13.97
N TYR A 118 -5.97 10.38 -12.89
CA TYR A 118 -7.30 9.78 -12.92
C TYR A 118 -8.41 10.74 -12.50
N LYS A 119 -8.10 12.02 -12.24
CA LYS A 119 -9.06 13.06 -11.84
C LYS A 119 -10.03 12.60 -10.73
N LEU A 120 -9.45 11.97 -9.71
CA LEU A 120 -10.20 11.36 -8.62
C LEU A 120 -10.90 12.44 -7.77
N PRO A 121 -12.10 12.18 -7.23
CA PRO A 121 -12.70 13.06 -6.25
C PRO A 121 -11.80 13.10 -5.00
N THR A 122 -11.53 14.30 -4.53
CA THR A 122 -10.59 14.53 -3.43
C THR A 122 -11.25 15.31 -2.31
N HIS A 123 -10.64 15.21 -1.14
CA HIS A 123 -10.97 16.01 0.03
C HIS A 123 -9.78 16.89 0.40
N PRO A 124 -9.99 18.06 1.02
CA PRO A 124 -8.90 18.87 1.53
C PRO A 124 -8.12 18.12 2.61
N LEU A 125 -6.81 18.31 2.65
CA LEU A 125 -5.96 17.82 3.74
C LEU A 125 -6.34 18.51 5.04
N LYS A 126 -6.40 17.75 6.13
CA LYS A 126 -6.56 18.33 7.47
C LYS A 126 -5.23 18.91 7.95
N GLU A 127 -5.28 19.86 8.88
CA GLU A 127 -4.05 20.42 9.48
C GLU A 127 -3.14 19.35 10.08
N VAL A 128 -3.74 18.33 10.71
CA VAL A 128 -3.02 17.17 11.24
C VAL A 128 -2.30 16.37 10.16
N ASP A 129 -2.87 16.27 8.96
CA ASP A 129 -2.29 15.57 7.81
C ASP A 129 -1.09 16.36 7.26
N ILE A 130 -1.26 17.68 7.13
CA ILE A 130 -0.20 18.61 6.69
C ILE A 130 0.98 18.56 7.67
N LYS A 131 0.71 18.62 8.98
CA LYS A 131 1.73 18.55 10.02
C LYS A 131 2.50 17.22 9.94
N ARG A 132 1.79 16.09 9.83
CA ARG A 132 2.43 14.77 9.66
C ARG A 132 3.29 14.67 8.40
N ALA A 133 2.81 15.16 7.27
CA ALA A 133 3.57 15.15 6.01
C ALA A 133 4.85 15.99 6.10
N LYS A 134 4.77 17.19 6.71
CA LYS A 134 5.94 18.05 6.96
C LYS A 134 6.91 17.41 7.97
N ASP A 135 6.40 16.85 9.06
CA ASP A 135 7.21 16.16 10.06
C ASP A 135 7.91 14.94 9.46
N ALA A 136 7.22 14.17 8.60
CA ALA A 136 7.82 13.03 7.92
C ALA A 136 8.95 13.46 6.96
N LEU A 137 8.77 14.54 6.18
CA LEU A 137 9.83 15.10 5.34
C LEU A 137 11.05 15.55 6.15
N ARG A 138 10.84 16.13 7.34
CA ARG A 138 11.91 16.69 8.17
C ARG A 138 12.61 15.66 9.05
N ASN A 139 11.88 14.68 9.58
CA ASN A 139 12.36 13.84 10.68
C ASN A 139 12.42 12.35 10.33
N ASP A 140 11.66 11.87 9.34
CA ASP A 140 11.60 10.43 9.06
C ASP A 140 12.80 9.97 8.21
N PRO A 141 13.68 9.09 8.74
CA PRO A 141 14.80 8.54 7.97
C PRO A 141 14.34 7.82 6.71
N PHE A 142 13.16 7.17 6.75
CA PHE A 142 12.59 6.49 5.58
C PHE A 142 12.37 7.45 4.42
N VAL A 143 11.77 8.61 4.69
CA VAL A 143 11.50 9.63 3.68
C VAL A 143 12.79 10.29 3.21
N LYS A 144 13.72 10.58 4.13
CA LYS A 144 15.02 11.16 3.79
C LYS A 144 15.84 10.28 2.85
N HIS A 145 15.79 8.97 3.01
CA HIS A 145 16.52 8.04 2.15
C HIS A 145 15.88 7.86 0.76
N HIS A 146 14.58 8.09 0.61
CA HIS A 146 13.88 7.85 -0.65
C HIS A 146 13.42 9.16 -1.31
N LYS A 147 14.21 9.66 -2.28
CA LYS A 147 13.85 10.84 -3.09
C LYS A 147 12.45 10.77 -3.74
N PRO A 148 11.96 9.62 -4.27
CA PRO A 148 10.62 9.52 -4.83
C PRO A 148 9.52 9.80 -3.79
N TRP A 149 9.72 9.39 -2.54
CA TRP A 149 8.79 9.69 -1.45
C TRP A 149 8.77 11.19 -1.14
N GLN A 150 9.92 11.86 -1.11
CA GLN A 150 9.99 13.31 -0.91
C GLN A 150 9.22 14.07 -2.01
N GLN A 151 9.38 13.65 -3.26
CA GLN A 151 8.66 14.25 -4.39
C GLN A 151 7.15 14.05 -4.25
N ALA A 152 6.70 12.83 -3.93
CA ALA A 152 5.30 12.54 -3.72
C ALA A 152 4.71 13.38 -2.57
N ILE A 153 5.37 13.45 -1.41
CA ILE A 153 4.87 14.21 -0.25
C ILE A 153 4.83 15.71 -0.56
N ASN A 154 5.86 16.25 -1.21
CA ASN A 154 5.86 17.65 -1.63
C ASN A 154 4.74 17.94 -2.63
N GLN A 155 4.46 17.02 -3.56
CA GLN A 155 3.34 17.13 -4.48
C GLN A 155 2.00 17.12 -3.74
N MET A 156 1.81 16.20 -2.79
CA MET A 156 0.61 16.15 -1.94
C MET A 156 0.40 17.45 -1.16
N LEU A 157 1.46 17.97 -0.53
CA LEU A 157 1.42 19.23 0.21
C LEU A 157 1.10 20.44 -0.68
N LYS A 158 1.62 20.48 -1.91
CA LYS A 158 1.29 21.52 -2.90
C LYS A 158 -0.16 21.43 -3.36
N MET A 159 -0.66 20.22 -3.59
CA MET A 159 -2.04 20.02 -4.01
C MET A 159 -3.03 20.30 -2.88
N GLY A 160 -2.64 20.08 -1.62
CA GLY A 160 -3.50 20.35 -0.48
C GLY A 160 -4.66 19.36 -0.32
N VAL A 161 -4.61 18.21 -1.00
CA VAL A 161 -5.72 17.25 -1.07
C VAL A 161 -5.31 15.82 -0.74
N ARG A 162 -6.30 15.04 -0.29
CA ARG A 162 -6.24 13.61 -0.01
C ARG A 162 -7.32 12.85 -0.77
N VAL A 163 -7.11 11.56 -0.95
CA VAL A 163 -8.02 10.68 -1.69
C VAL A 163 -8.17 9.35 -1.00
N GLU A 164 -9.39 8.83 -0.97
CA GLU A 164 -9.68 7.49 -0.47
C GLU A 164 -9.71 6.50 -1.64
N GLN A 165 -9.43 5.22 -1.40
CA GLN A 165 -9.58 4.15 -2.38
C GLN A 165 -10.99 4.06 -2.96
N GLN A 166 -12.01 4.50 -2.21
CA GLN A 166 -13.39 4.52 -2.68
C GLN A 166 -13.63 5.58 -3.77
N ALA A 167 -12.77 6.58 -3.89
CA ALA A 167 -12.85 7.65 -4.88
C ALA A 167 -12.92 7.12 -6.33
N PHE A 168 -12.29 5.96 -6.59
CA PHE A 168 -12.37 5.30 -7.89
C PHE A 168 -13.78 4.84 -8.28
N ALA A 169 -14.70 4.68 -7.32
CA ALA A 169 -16.08 4.33 -7.60
C ALA A 169 -16.79 5.38 -8.47
N LYS A 170 -16.31 6.63 -8.47
CA LYS A 170 -16.80 7.70 -9.37
C LYS A 170 -16.71 7.32 -10.86
N HIS A 171 -15.68 6.57 -11.24
CA HIS A 171 -15.47 6.12 -12.62
C HIS A 171 -16.14 4.77 -12.92
N GLY A 172 -16.95 4.26 -12.00
CA GLY A 172 -17.62 2.97 -12.10
C GLY A 172 -17.00 1.92 -11.16
N LEU A 173 -17.82 0.94 -10.78
CA LEU A 173 -17.43 -0.05 -9.77
C LEU A 173 -16.28 -0.96 -10.22
N GLY A 174 -16.09 -1.14 -11.54
CA GLY A 174 -15.04 -1.97 -12.14
C GLY A 174 -13.77 -1.21 -12.55
N PHE A 175 -13.74 0.12 -12.46
CA PHE A 175 -12.62 0.92 -12.95
C PHE A 175 -11.27 0.53 -12.32
N VAL A 176 -11.28 0.29 -11.00
CA VAL A 176 -10.09 -0.14 -10.26
C VAL A 176 -9.49 -1.42 -10.85
N VAL A 177 -10.37 -2.36 -11.19
CA VAL A 177 -10.02 -3.72 -11.59
C VAL A 177 -9.60 -3.78 -13.05
N ASN A 178 -10.33 -3.06 -13.90
CA ASN A 178 -10.20 -3.16 -15.35
C ASN A 178 -9.15 -2.19 -15.91
N GLU A 179 -8.99 -1.02 -15.30
CA GLU A 179 -8.11 0.04 -15.82
C GLU A 179 -6.96 0.36 -14.87
N TYR A 180 -7.27 0.76 -13.63
CA TYR A 180 -6.27 1.29 -12.71
C TYR A 180 -5.18 0.27 -12.35
N LEU A 181 -5.58 -0.88 -11.77
CA LEU A 181 -4.60 -1.88 -11.33
C LEU A 181 -3.80 -2.47 -12.51
N PRO A 182 -4.40 -2.85 -13.66
CA PRO A 182 -3.65 -3.31 -14.82
C PRO A 182 -2.69 -2.26 -15.37
N ALA A 183 -3.10 -1.00 -15.49
CA ALA A 183 -2.25 0.09 -15.97
C ALA A 183 -1.04 0.33 -15.03
N LYS A 184 -1.28 0.31 -13.72
CA LYS A 184 -0.23 0.46 -12.70
C LYS A 184 0.73 -0.73 -12.72
N LEU A 185 0.22 -1.95 -12.84
CA LEU A 185 1.04 -3.18 -12.88
C LEU A 185 1.86 -3.34 -14.16
N LYS A 186 1.50 -2.66 -15.27
CA LYS A 186 2.36 -2.54 -16.46
C LYS A 186 3.58 -1.65 -16.19
N ASN A 187 3.43 -0.61 -15.36
CA ASN A 187 4.47 0.37 -15.03
C ASN A 187 5.02 0.23 -13.60
N ARG A 188 5.51 -0.97 -13.25
CA ARG A 188 6.01 -1.30 -11.90
C ARG A 188 7.20 -0.43 -11.45
N SER A 189 7.93 0.15 -12.40
CA SER A 189 9.05 1.08 -12.13
C SER A 189 8.60 2.37 -11.43
N LYS A 190 7.33 2.78 -11.62
CA LYS A 190 6.76 4.00 -11.02
C LYS A 190 6.26 3.79 -9.58
N PHE A 191 6.34 2.57 -9.03
CA PHE A 191 5.92 2.31 -7.67
C PHE A 191 6.91 2.95 -6.69
N LEU A 192 6.37 3.64 -5.68
CA LEU A 192 7.23 4.24 -4.67
C LEU A 192 7.90 3.12 -3.88
N PRO A 193 9.22 3.27 -3.61
CA PRO A 193 10.01 2.20 -3.05
C PRO A 193 9.55 1.85 -1.66
#